data_AF-A0A5E3X9S9-F1
#
_entry.id   AF-A0A5E3X9S9-F1
#
_cell.length_a   1.000
_cell.length_b   1.000
_cell.length_c   1.000
_cell.angle_alpha   90.00
_cell.angle_beta   90.00
_cell.angle_gamma   90.00
#
_symmetry.space_group_name_H-M   'P 1'
#
loop_
_entity.id
_entity.type
_entity.pdbx_description
1 polymer ?
#
loop_
_entity_poly.entity_id
_entity_poly.type
_entity_poly.pdbx_seq_one_letter_code
_entity_poly.pdbx_strand_id
1 'polypeptide(L)'
;MVRRLFSLESSGISQYIAQLIEDAGMVARLAAVFATVSSPTDAIGSIRFLQMLVLADGEDVRPRNAKEAAEREDRRWARMEALVSLLPPFFEQYGEFSAGAIDRGDVSLLAAVSSLRWALIIAMGRLSDHSDRNAGRFSQSRLQWLFALLQSIEALRMPAISVDDHDDMDALFASPSDARIELAYRNAFTLLDGASRCGWRDGWKDADSGYLPKNTPSMWEWPRALRAAPPTPKPAATQPLRDLFNQELVKASLEVGPGLAVHDGRSLDTLAMSALHDLASFADIRAPLPSGPPVPLSPPASTSLMGALLPPATPSASGYEPAPEHTYELTPAPELSLTSEPVPEAGSDSGSPTGPTESEAYYRNSHDVSSQLSHSSSAKDESGPLLNASREKEWEGQDRAHMRAHASG
;
A
#
# COMPACT_ATOMS: atom_id res chain seq x y z
N MET A 1 -8.76 17.02 -14.40
CA MET A 1 -7.38 16.74 -14.87
C MET A 1 -6.45 16.84 -13.66
N VAL A 2 -6.14 15.73 -13.01
CA VAL A 2 -5.28 15.74 -11.81
C VAL A 2 -3.83 15.80 -12.29
N ARG A 3 -3.13 16.91 -12.05
CA ARG A 3 -1.69 17.02 -12.32
C ARG A 3 -0.96 16.02 -11.42
N ARG A 4 -0.50 14.90 -11.98
CA ARG A 4 0.42 13.97 -11.29
C ARG A 4 1.77 14.68 -11.19
N LEU A 5 1.99 15.43 -10.13
CA LEU A 5 3.19 16.26 -9.94
C LEU A 5 4.44 15.42 -9.62
N PHE A 6 4.28 14.22 -9.06
CA PHE A 6 5.39 13.34 -8.72
C PHE A 6 5.07 11.90 -9.13
N SER A 7 6.00 11.27 -9.86
CA SER A 7 5.97 9.85 -10.21
C SER A 7 7.34 9.24 -9.91
N LEU A 8 7.38 8.17 -9.11
CA LEU A 8 8.61 7.44 -8.81
C LEU A 8 9.16 6.63 -10.00
N GLU A 9 8.41 6.54 -11.10
CA GLU A 9 8.90 5.99 -12.36
C GLU A 9 9.82 6.98 -13.10
N SER A 10 9.71 8.27 -12.78
CA SER A 10 10.50 9.33 -13.41
C SER A 10 11.89 9.40 -12.77
N SER A 11 12.93 9.37 -13.61
CA SER A 11 14.32 9.56 -13.17
C SER A 11 14.47 10.88 -12.40
N GLY A 12 15.13 10.83 -11.25
CA GLY A 12 15.37 11.99 -10.39
C GLY A 12 14.32 12.25 -9.32
N ILE A 13 13.06 11.79 -9.46
CA ILE A 13 12.05 11.98 -8.39
C ILE A 13 12.41 11.13 -7.17
N SER A 14 12.80 9.87 -7.36
CA SER A 14 13.27 9.01 -6.26
C SER A 14 14.45 9.65 -5.51
N GLN A 15 15.42 10.19 -6.26
CA GLN A 15 16.58 10.88 -5.70
C GLN A 15 16.19 12.15 -4.93
N TYR A 16 15.29 12.97 -5.49
CA TYR A 16 14.77 14.15 -4.83
C TYR A 16 14.07 13.81 -3.51
N ILE A 17 13.18 12.80 -3.51
CA ILE A 17 12.50 12.36 -2.28
C ILE A 17 13.51 11.81 -1.25
N ALA A 18 14.51 11.06 -1.69
CA ALA A 18 15.58 10.61 -0.81
C ALA A 18 16.35 11.79 -0.19
N GLN A 19 16.66 12.83 -0.97
CA GLN A 19 17.33 14.05 -0.46
C GLN A 19 16.46 14.83 0.53
N LEU A 20 15.13 14.86 0.36
CA LEU A 20 14.24 15.49 1.34
C LEU A 20 14.35 14.86 2.73
N ILE A 21 14.57 13.55 2.81
CA ILE A 21 14.72 12.83 4.09
C ILE A 21 16.06 13.16 4.76
N GLU A 22 17.07 13.54 3.99
CA GLU A 22 18.39 13.95 4.50
C GLU A 22 18.35 15.33 5.17
N ASP A 23 17.40 16.19 4.81
CA ASP A 23 17.23 17.54 5.36
C ASP A 23 16.22 17.55 6.52
N ALA A 24 16.74 17.68 7.75
CA ALA A 24 15.92 17.71 8.97
C ALA A 24 14.92 18.88 8.99
N GLY A 25 15.26 20.03 8.41
CA GLY A 25 14.36 21.18 8.30
C GLY A 25 13.20 20.91 7.35
N MET A 26 13.45 20.20 6.25
CA MET A 26 12.39 19.73 5.35
C MET A 26 11.52 18.67 6.01
N VAL A 27 12.09 17.68 6.70
CA VAL A 27 11.31 16.66 7.43
C VAL A 27 10.41 17.30 8.50
N ALA A 28 10.89 18.31 9.22
CA ALA A 28 10.08 19.04 10.20
C ALA A 28 8.91 19.80 9.54
N ARG A 29 9.14 20.42 8.37
CA ARG A 29 8.06 21.07 7.59
C ARG A 29 7.04 20.06 7.09
N LEU A 30 7.50 18.90 6.61
CA LEU A 30 6.62 17.81 6.18
C LEU A 30 5.78 17.31 7.35
N ALA A 31 6.38 17.10 8.52
CA ALA A 31 5.67 16.73 9.74
C ALA A 31 4.56 17.75 10.07
N ALA A 32 4.84 19.05 10.00
CA ALA A 32 3.83 20.09 10.20
C ALA A 32 2.67 20.00 9.19
N VAL A 33 2.93 19.67 7.92
CA VAL A 33 1.88 19.49 6.90
C VAL A 33 1.00 18.28 7.24
N PHE A 34 1.59 17.15 7.65
CA PHE A 34 0.85 15.95 8.04
C PHE A 34 -0.10 16.21 9.21
N ALA A 35 0.27 17.11 10.14
CA ALA A 35 -0.59 17.52 11.25
C ALA A 35 -1.81 18.35 10.83
N THR A 36 -1.86 18.85 9.59
CA THR A 36 -2.93 19.74 9.08
C THR A 36 -3.90 19.08 8.11
N VAL A 37 -3.76 17.77 7.90
CA VAL A 37 -4.64 17.00 6.99
C VAL A 37 -6.09 17.12 7.48
N SER A 38 -6.94 17.73 6.66
CA SER A 38 -8.33 18.04 7.05
C SER A 38 -9.36 17.58 6.03
N SER A 39 -8.92 17.03 4.90
CA SER A 39 -9.80 16.52 3.86
C SER A 39 -9.39 15.13 3.36
N PRO A 40 -10.34 14.35 2.80
CA PRO A 40 -10.03 13.08 2.13
C PRO A 40 -8.96 13.21 1.04
N THR A 41 -8.94 14.31 0.29
CA THR A 41 -7.97 14.51 -0.79
C THR A 41 -6.55 14.73 -0.24
N ASP A 42 -6.41 15.54 0.82
CA ASP A 42 -5.13 15.76 1.49
C ASP A 42 -4.61 14.47 2.12
N ALA A 43 -5.52 13.66 2.69
CA ALA A 43 -5.22 12.37 3.26
C ALA A 43 -4.66 11.40 2.20
N ILE A 44 -5.29 11.30 1.01
CA ILE A 44 -4.76 10.52 -0.11
C ILE A 44 -3.36 11.01 -0.47
N GLY A 45 -3.19 12.32 -0.70
CA GLY A 45 -1.89 12.90 -1.06
C GLY A 45 -0.80 12.60 -0.03
N SER A 46 -1.14 12.67 1.25
CA SER A 46 -0.24 12.38 2.37
C SER A 46 0.18 10.91 2.38
N ILE A 47 -0.75 9.96 2.18
CA ILE A 47 -0.42 8.54 2.05
C ILE A 47 0.48 8.26 0.85
N ARG A 48 0.20 8.89 -0.30
CA ARG A 48 1.06 8.76 -1.49
C ARG A 48 2.45 9.29 -1.23
N PHE A 49 2.56 10.39 -0.50
CA PHE A 49 3.85 10.93 -0.12
C PHE A 49 4.60 10.02 0.86
N LEU A 50 3.93 9.45 1.88
CA LEU A 50 4.52 8.42 2.76
C LEU A 50 5.04 7.21 1.97
N GLN A 51 4.25 6.72 1.03
CA GLN A 51 4.65 5.63 0.14
C GLN A 51 5.94 5.98 -0.62
N MET A 52 6.03 7.20 -1.13
CA MET A 52 7.24 7.66 -1.82
C MET A 52 8.44 7.75 -0.87
N LEU A 53 8.28 8.26 0.35
CA LEU A 53 9.34 8.32 1.36
C LEU A 53 9.87 6.92 1.73
N VAL A 54 8.97 5.94 1.84
CA VAL A 54 9.32 4.55 2.17
C VAL A 54 10.10 3.86 1.03
N LEU A 55 9.76 4.15 -0.23
CA LEU A 55 10.36 3.45 -1.38
C LEU A 55 11.52 4.18 -2.04
N ALA A 56 11.64 5.49 -1.80
CA ALA A 56 12.69 6.32 -2.39
C ALA A 56 14.08 5.78 -2.05
N ASP A 57 14.83 5.53 -3.13
CA ASP A 57 16.23 5.17 -3.08
C ASP A 57 17.02 6.22 -3.86
N GLY A 58 18.07 6.77 -3.24
CA GLY A 58 19.04 7.63 -3.89
C GLY A 58 19.90 6.83 -4.86
N GLU A 59 19.90 7.24 -6.13
CA GLU A 59 20.63 6.57 -7.22
C GLU A 59 22.16 6.65 -7.06
N ASP A 60 22.67 7.62 -6.30
CA ASP A 60 24.09 7.98 -6.28
C ASP A 60 24.97 7.03 -5.46
N VAL A 61 24.39 6.23 -4.55
CA VAL A 61 25.15 5.36 -3.65
C VAL A 61 24.51 3.98 -3.58
N ARG A 62 24.82 3.14 -4.57
CA ARG A 62 24.49 1.72 -4.52
C ARG A 62 25.25 1.09 -3.33
N PRO A 63 24.55 0.48 -2.36
CA PRO A 63 25.22 -0.16 -1.23
C PRO A 63 26.12 -1.28 -1.73
N ARG A 64 27.31 -1.42 -1.15
CA ARG A 64 28.30 -2.42 -1.57
C ARG A 64 27.90 -3.84 -1.19
N ASN A 65 27.09 -3.97 -0.14
CA ASN A 65 26.59 -5.23 0.36
C ASN A 65 25.25 -5.04 1.09
N ALA A 66 24.61 -6.15 1.46
CA ALA A 66 23.34 -6.15 2.18
C ALA A 66 23.43 -5.36 3.50
N LYS A 67 24.46 -5.59 4.32
CA LYS A 67 24.64 -4.89 5.60
C LYS A 67 24.62 -3.36 5.46
N GLU A 68 25.35 -2.81 4.49
CA GLU A 68 25.35 -1.36 4.24
C GLU A 68 23.97 -0.84 3.80
N ALA A 69 23.23 -1.63 3.01
CA ALA A 69 21.86 -1.32 2.65
C ALA A 69 20.96 -1.24 3.89
N ALA A 70 21.03 -2.23 4.78
CA ALA A 70 20.26 -2.27 6.02
C ALA A 70 20.62 -1.13 7.00
N GLU A 71 21.90 -0.80 7.16
CA GLU A 71 22.33 0.34 7.97
C GLU A 71 21.86 1.68 7.39
N ARG A 72 21.83 1.79 6.05
CA ARG A 72 21.28 2.97 5.36
C ARG A 72 19.77 3.10 5.61
N GLU A 73 19.04 1.99 5.57
CA GLU A 73 17.61 1.96 5.91
C GLU A 73 17.36 2.38 7.37
N ASP A 74 18.13 1.87 8.33
CA ASP A 74 18.04 2.28 9.73
C ASP A 74 18.24 3.80 9.90
N ARG A 75 19.27 4.36 9.25
CA ARG A 75 19.50 5.83 9.24
C ARG A 75 18.34 6.59 8.62
N ARG A 76 17.77 6.10 7.50
CA ARG A 76 16.64 6.74 6.83
C ARG A 76 15.42 6.80 7.76
N TRP A 77 15.10 5.68 8.41
CA TRP A 77 14.00 5.62 9.37
C TRP A 77 14.22 6.52 10.58
N ALA A 78 15.47 6.63 11.06
CA ALA A 78 15.79 7.51 12.18
C ALA A 78 15.54 8.99 11.83
N ARG A 79 15.87 9.39 10.59
CA ARG A 79 15.59 10.77 10.13
C ARG A 79 14.11 11.07 9.96
N MET A 80 13.29 10.06 9.70
CA MET A 80 11.83 10.20 9.61
C MET A 80 11.13 10.19 10.98
N GLU A 81 11.85 10.17 12.11
CA GLU A 81 11.26 10.02 13.43
C GLU A 81 10.18 11.08 13.76
N ALA A 82 10.43 12.35 13.41
CA ALA A 82 9.46 13.42 13.61
C ALA A 82 8.13 13.15 12.87
N LEU A 83 8.21 12.68 11.62
CA LEU A 83 7.06 12.29 10.82
C LEU A 83 6.37 11.06 11.43
N VAL A 84 7.16 10.03 11.79
CA VAL A 84 6.68 8.77 12.39
C VAL A 84 5.90 9.02 13.68
N SER A 85 6.32 9.98 14.49
CA SER A 85 5.64 10.34 15.74
C SER A 85 4.21 10.90 15.54
N LEU A 86 3.91 11.44 14.35
CA LEU A 86 2.60 12.01 14.01
C LEU A 86 1.66 11.00 13.35
N LEU A 87 2.16 9.83 12.96
CA LEU A 87 1.38 8.85 12.22
C LEU A 87 0.19 8.29 13.01
N PRO A 88 0.24 8.06 14.33
CA PRO A 88 -0.92 7.55 15.06
C PRO A 88 -2.18 8.42 14.93
N PRO A 89 -2.18 9.70 15.34
CA PRO A 89 -3.38 10.54 15.19
C PRO A 89 -3.74 10.77 13.71
N PHE A 90 -2.77 10.83 12.82
CA PHE A 90 -3.03 10.94 11.37
C PHE A 90 -3.80 9.72 10.85
N PHE A 91 -3.40 8.50 11.20
CA PHE A 91 -4.08 7.29 10.72
C PHE A 91 -5.44 7.07 11.36
N GLU A 92 -5.66 7.50 12.61
CA GLU A 92 -6.99 7.52 13.21
C GLU A 92 -7.95 8.38 12.38
N GLN A 93 -7.54 9.61 12.07
CA GLN A 93 -8.32 10.52 11.22
C GLN A 93 -8.48 9.98 9.79
N TYR A 94 -7.44 9.36 9.23
CA TYR A 94 -7.51 8.68 7.94
C TYR A 94 -8.55 7.55 7.94
N GLY A 95 -8.64 6.80 9.04
CA GLY A 95 -9.63 5.76 9.25
C GLY A 95 -11.05 6.30 9.18
N GLU A 96 -11.33 7.43 9.83
CA GLU A 96 -12.63 8.10 9.78
C GLU A 96 -12.99 8.54 8.35
N PHE A 97 -12.05 9.16 7.63
CA PHE A 97 -12.27 9.53 6.23
C PHE A 97 -12.53 8.32 5.34
N SER A 98 -11.78 7.24 5.56
CA SER A 98 -11.89 5.99 4.79
C SER A 98 -13.25 5.34 4.99
N ALA A 99 -13.70 5.20 6.24
CA ALA A 99 -15.03 4.67 6.56
C ALA A 99 -16.14 5.48 5.87
N GLY A 100 -16.10 6.81 6.02
CA GLY A 100 -17.08 7.68 5.37
C GLY A 100 -17.03 7.65 3.83
N ALA A 101 -15.85 7.40 3.23
CA ALA A 101 -15.72 7.27 1.77
C ALA A 101 -16.33 5.96 1.25
N ILE A 102 -16.10 4.84 1.95
CA ILE A 102 -16.72 3.56 1.61
C ILE A 102 -18.25 3.64 1.67
N ASP A 103 -18.81 4.32 2.67
CA ASP A 103 -20.27 4.53 2.77
C ASP A 103 -20.85 5.32 1.58
N ARG A 104 -20.03 6.16 0.92
CA ARG A 104 -20.39 6.89 -0.30
C ARG A 104 -20.04 6.12 -1.59
N GLY A 105 -19.48 4.93 -1.47
CA GLY A 105 -19.00 4.12 -2.59
C GLY A 105 -17.77 4.70 -3.27
N ASP A 106 -16.84 5.29 -2.52
CA ASP A 106 -15.54 5.76 -2.97
C ASP A 106 -14.42 4.92 -2.35
N VAL A 107 -13.67 4.23 -3.21
CA VAL A 107 -12.58 3.31 -2.82
C VAL A 107 -11.21 4.01 -2.76
N SER A 108 -11.12 5.31 -3.09
CA SER A 108 -9.84 5.99 -3.33
C SER A 108 -8.90 6.01 -2.12
N LEU A 109 -9.44 6.24 -0.91
CA LEU A 109 -8.67 6.17 0.33
C LEU A 109 -8.22 4.74 0.63
N LEU A 110 -9.09 3.75 0.42
CA LEU A 110 -8.71 2.35 0.63
C LEU A 110 -7.62 1.90 -0.34
N ALA A 111 -7.72 2.32 -1.61
CA ALA A 111 -6.71 2.06 -2.63
C ALA A 111 -5.35 2.70 -2.25
N ALA A 112 -5.36 3.93 -1.74
CA ALA A 112 -4.15 4.60 -1.30
C ALA A 112 -3.46 3.89 -0.12
N VAL A 113 -4.21 3.51 0.92
CA VAL A 113 -3.60 2.79 2.06
C VAL A 113 -3.16 1.37 1.67
N SER A 114 -3.90 0.71 0.77
CA SER A 114 -3.50 -0.61 0.26
C SER A 114 -2.18 -0.55 -0.51
N SER A 115 -1.98 0.53 -1.26
CA SER A 115 -0.74 0.83 -1.96
C SER A 115 0.42 1.11 -1.01
N LEU A 116 0.19 1.87 0.07
CA LEU A 116 1.17 2.08 1.12
C LEU A 116 1.56 0.76 1.80
N ARG A 117 0.59 -0.10 2.13
CA ARG A 117 0.88 -1.43 2.71
C ARG A 117 1.72 -2.27 1.78
N TRP A 118 1.46 -2.24 0.47
CA TRP A 118 2.31 -2.92 -0.50
C TRP A 118 3.74 -2.37 -0.50
N ALA A 119 3.89 -1.04 -0.47
CA ALA A 119 5.20 -0.41 -0.34
C ALA A 119 5.96 -0.82 0.93
N LEU A 120 5.26 -0.95 2.06
CA LEU A 120 5.83 -1.46 3.31
C LEU A 120 6.25 -2.94 3.19
N ILE A 121 5.45 -3.79 2.52
CA ILE A 121 5.80 -5.20 2.24
C ILE A 121 7.08 -5.28 1.39
N ILE A 122 7.18 -4.45 0.34
CA ILE A 122 8.39 -4.38 -0.50
C ILE A 122 9.60 -3.92 0.32
N ALA A 123 9.43 -2.90 1.17
CA ALA A 123 10.50 -2.42 2.04
C ALA A 123 10.96 -3.50 3.04
N MET A 124 10.04 -4.27 3.64
CA MET A 124 10.39 -5.41 4.48
C MET A 124 11.22 -6.45 3.72
N GLY A 125 10.87 -6.69 2.45
CA GLY A 125 11.61 -7.63 1.62
C GLY A 125 13.05 -7.21 1.36
N ARG A 126 13.29 -5.90 1.18
CA ARG A 126 14.65 -5.36 1.06
C ARG A 126 15.49 -5.59 2.32
N LEU A 127 14.87 -5.78 3.49
CA LEU A 127 15.53 -6.04 4.77
C LEU A 127 15.65 -7.53 5.13
N SER A 128 15.04 -8.45 4.37
CA SER A 128 14.96 -9.86 4.77
C SER A 128 16.22 -10.69 4.46
N ASP A 129 17.13 -10.18 3.62
CA ASP A 129 18.32 -10.92 3.15
C ASP A 129 19.56 -10.79 4.07
N HIS A 130 19.40 -10.35 5.33
CA HIS A 130 20.53 -9.99 6.19
C HIS A 130 20.89 -11.08 7.20
N SER A 131 22.10 -11.61 7.07
CA SER A 131 22.68 -12.59 8.02
C SER A 131 23.17 -11.96 9.33
N ASP A 132 23.34 -10.64 9.37
CA ASP A 132 23.75 -9.90 10.57
C ASP A 132 22.50 -9.49 11.37
N ARG A 133 22.40 -9.95 12.62
CA ARG A 133 21.23 -9.76 13.49
C ARG A 133 20.96 -8.31 13.89
N ASN A 134 21.91 -7.38 13.66
CA ASN A 134 21.81 -6.01 14.17
C ASN A 134 21.50 -4.96 13.09
N ALA A 135 21.99 -5.13 11.85
CA ALA A 135 21.75 -4.16 10.78
C ALA A 135 20.32 -4.30 10.25
N GLY A 136 19.59 -3.19 10.12
CA GLY A 136 18.21 -3.19 9.63
C GLY A 136 17.18 -3.47 10.72
N ARG A 137 17.61 -3.71 11.96
CA ARG A 137 16.70 -4.05 13.05
C ARG A 137 15.78 -2.88 13.42
N PHE A 138 16.28 -1.66 13.37
CA PHE A 138 15.49 -0.47 13.69
C PHE A 138 14.41 -0.25 12.63
N SER A 139 14.78 -0.25 11.36
CA SER A 139 13.87 -0.14 10.23
C SER A 139 12.84 -1.27 10.18
N GLN A 140 13.27 -2.52 10.42
CA GLN A 140 12.35 -3.66 10.55
C GLN A 140 11.33 -3.46 11.67
N SER A 141 11.78 -3.02 12.85
CA SER A 141 10.89 -2.75 13.99
C SER A 141 9.89 -1.63 13.67
N ARG A 142 10.31 -0.59 12.92
CA ARG A 142 9.41 0.49 12.48
C ARG A 142 8.38 0.03 11.46
N LEU A 143 8.77 -0.82 10.50
CA LEU A 143 7.85 -1.42 9.54
C LEU A 143 6.80 -2.30 10.24
N GLN A 144 7.23 -3.15 11.18
CA GLN A 144 6.33 -3.99 11.98
C GLN A 144 5.36 -3.14 12.81
N TRP A 145 5.87 -2.11 13.48
CA TRP A 145 5.05 -1.15 14.23
C TRP A 145 4.02 -0.44 13.35
N LEU A 146 4.37 -0.06 12.11
CA LEU A 146 3.42 0.56 11.19
C LEU A 146 2.28 -0.39 10.79
N PHE A 147 2.57 -1.67 10.55
CA PHE A 147 1.52 -2.66 10.30
C PHE A 147 0.62 -2.84 11.52
N ALA A 148 1.20 -2.93 12.73
CA ALA A 148 0.43 -3.01 13.97
C ALA A 148 -0.47 -1.78 14.17
N LEU A 149 0.03 -0.57 13.89
CA LEU A 149 -0.72 0.67 13.94
C LEU A 149 -1.89 0.68 12.94
N LEU A 150 -1.65 0.29 11.69
CA LEU A 150 -2.73 0.20 10.69
C LEU A 150 -3.78 -0.85 11.08
N GLN A 151 -3.35 -1.97 11.64
CA GLN A 151 -4.22 -3.07 12.05
C GLN A 151 -5.07 -2.73 13.30
N SER A 152 -4.60 -1.83 14.17
CA SER A 152 -5.34 -1.41 15.36
C SER A 152 -6.56 -0.54 15.01
N ILE A 153 -6.53 0.18 13.88
CA ILE A 153 -7.62 1.03 13.41
C ILE A 153 -8.61 0.21 12.59
N GLU A 154 -9.86 0.11 13.06
CA GLU A 154 -10.88 -0.79 12.48
C GLU A 154 -11.10 -0.57 10.98
N ALA A 155 -11.26 0.68 10.53
CA ALA A 155 -11.46 1.02 9.11
C ALA A 155 -10.25 0.71 8.22
N LEU A 156 -9.07 0.50 8.82
CA LEU A 156 -7.81 0.17 8.15
C LEU A 156 -7.33 -1.24 8.49
N ARG A 157 -8.15 -2.04 9.16
CA ARG A 157 -7.79 -3.41 9.50
C ARG A 157 -7.83 -4.27 8.25
N MET A 158 -6.82 -5.11 8.05
CA MET A 158 -6.89 -6.14 7.02
C MET A 158 -7.60 -7.37 7.60
N PRO A 159 -8.73 -7.82 7.04
CA PRO A 159 -9.37 -9.05 7.48
C PRO A 159 -8.47 -10.27 7.19
N ALA A 160 -8.60 -11.29 8.03
CA ALA A 160 -8.07 -12.62 7.77
C ALA A 160 -8.78 -13.26 6.57
N ILE A 161 -8.04 -13.98 5.75
CA ILE A 161 -8.52 -14.76 4.59
C ILE A 161 -8.72 -16.22 4.97
N SER A 162 -7.85 -16.77 5.82
CA SER A 162 -7.95 -18.13 6.31
C SER A 162 -8.10 -18.19 7.84
N VAL A 163 -8.58 -19.33 8.33
CA VAL A 163 -8.72 -19.59 9.78
C VAL A 163 -7.37 -19.74 10.50
N ASP A 164 -6.28 -19.93 9.76
CA ASP A 164 -4.92 -20.06 10.29
C ASP A 164 -4.16 -18.72 10.24
N ASP A 165 -4.75 -17.67 9.68
CA ASP A 165 -4.14 -16.34 9.61
C ASP A 165 -4.02 -15.72 11.01
N HIS A 166 -3.02 -14.87 11.18
CA HIS A 166 -2.72 -14.25 12.47
C HIS A 166 -3.58 -13.00 12.69
N ASP A 167 -4.44 -13.00 13.70
CA ASP A 167 -5.17 -11.79 14.11
C ASP A 167 -4.22 -10.74 14.74
N ASP A 168 -3.25 -11.22 15.52
CA ASP A 168 -2.21 -10.40 16.16
C ASP A 168 -0.98 -10.25 15.26
N MET A 169 -0.57 -9.01 14.99
CA MET A 169 0.59 -8.71 14.16
C MET A 169 1.90 -9.12 14.82
N ASP A 170 2.00 -9.06 16.15
CA ASP A 170 3.21 -9.49 16.84
C ASP A 170 3.41 -11.00 16.69
N ALA A 171 2.33 -11.78 16.80
CA ALA A 171 2.34 -13.21 16.50
C ALA A 171 2.71 -13.50 15.04
N LEU A 172 2.18 -12.74 14.08
CA LEU A 172 2.54 -12.86 12.66
C LEU A 172 4.04 -12.66 12.42
N PHE A 173 4.63 -11.63 13.03
CA PHE A 173 6.05 -11.31 12.86
C PHE A 173 6.99 -12.22 13.67
N ALA A 174 6.48 -12.86 14.72
CA ALA A 174 7.20 -13.90 15.47
C ALA A 174 7.14 -15.28 14.79
N SER A 175 6.21 -15.48 13.85
CA SER A 175 6.09 -16.72 13.09
C SER A 175 7.34 -17.00 12.24
N PRO A 176 7.77 -18.26 12.09
CA PRO A 176 8.85 -18.62 11.18
C PRO A 176 8.46 -18.49 9.70
N SER A 177 7.18 -18.33 9.37
CA SER A 177 6.71 -18.10 8.01
C SER A 177 7.04 -16.68 7.54
N ASP A 178 7.21 -16.49 6.23
CA ASP A 178 7.38 -15.16 5.67
C ASP A 178 6.08 -14.33 5.79
N ALA A 179 6.02 -13.47 6.81
CA ALA A 179 4.89 -12.59 7.10
C ALA A 179 4.45 -11.74 5.90
N ARG A 180 5.35 -11.45 4.95
CA ARG A 180 5.03 -10.66 3.75
C ARG A 180 3.97 -11.32 2.89
N ILE A 181 3.94 -12.65 2.83
CA ILE A 181 2.97 -13.40 2.03
C ILE A 181 1.57 -13.20 2.60
N GLU A 182 1.42 -13.34 3.91
CA GLU A 182 0.15 -13.12 4.60
C GLU A 182 -0.33 -11.67 4.48
N LEU A 183 0.55 -10.70 4.74
CA LEU A 183 0.21 -9.30 4.57
C LEU A 183 -0.22 -8.98 3.13
N ALA A 184 0.43 -9.59 2.13
CA ALA A 184 0.14 -9.32 0.72
C ALA A 184 -1.25 -9.83 0.30
N TYR A 185 -1.58 -11.09 0.61
CA TYR A 185 -2.90 -11.60 0.24
C TYR A 185 -4.00 -10.87 1.02
N ARG A 186 -3.80 -10.56 2.31
CA ARG A 186 -4.77 -9.83 3.12
C ARG A 186 -5.00 -8.43 2.59
N ASN A 187 -3.94 -7.75 2.16
CA ASN A 187 -4.03 -6.43 1.52
C ASN A 187 -4.81 -6.49 0.19
N ALA A 188 -4.52 -7.47 -0.67
CA ALA A 188 -5.24 -7.67 -1.92
C ALA A 188 -6.73 -7.93 -1.69
N PHE A 189 -7.07 -8.81 -0.74
CA PHE A 189 -8.45 -9.07 -0.36
C PHE A 189 -9.16 -7.84 0.21
N THR A 190 -8.51 -7.09 1.10
CA THR A 190 -9.07 -5.86 1.66
C THR A 190 -9.51 -4.90 0.55
N LEU A 191 -8.66 -4.72 -0.47
CA LEU A 191 -8.98 -3.82 -1.58
C LEU A 191 -10.09 -4.37 -2.49
N LEU A 192 -10.11 -5.68 -2.75
CA LEU A 192 -11.18 -6.32 -3.54
C LEU A 192 -12.53 -6.26 -2.82
N ASP A 193 -12.57 -6.49 -1.50
CA ASP A 193 -13.79 -6.36 -0.69
C ASP A 193 -14.30 -4.92 -0.72
N GLY A 194 -13.41 -3.94 -0.51
CA GLY A 194 -13.79 -2.52 -0.61
C GLY A 194 -14.26 -2.11 -2.02
N ALA A 195 -13.61 -2.61 -3.08
CA ALA A 195 -14.04 -2.38 -4.46
C ALA A 195 -15.44 -2.95 -4.70
N SER A 196 -15.69 -4.18 -4.23
CA SER A 196 -17.02 -4.81 -4.27
C SER A 196 -18.08 -3.98 -3.56
N ARG A 197 -17.82 -3.54 -2.32
CA ARG A 197 -18.73 -2.68 -1.54
C ARG A 197 -19.00 -1.33 -2.22
N CYS A 198 -18.04 -0.83 -2.99
CA CYS A 198 -18.18 0.37 -3.81
C CYS A 198 -18.75 0.09 -5.22
N GLY A 199 -19.24 -1.12 -5.48
CA GLY A 199 -19.86 -1.50 -6.75
C GLY A 199 -18.89 -1.60 -7.93
N TRP A 200 -17.62 -1.91 -7.66
CA TRP A 200 -16.53 -2.07 -8.64
C TRP A 200 -16.23 -0.83 -9.48
N ARG A 201 -16.51 0.36 -8.95
CA ARG A 201 -16.14 1.65 -9.57
C ARG A 201 -14.63 1.76 -9.78
N ASP A 202 -14.19 2.67 -10.64
CA ASP A 202 -12.77 2.89 -10.93
C ASP A 202 -11.95 3.35 -9.71
N GLY A 203 -10.63 3.20 -9.80
CA GLY A 203 -9.67 3.70 -8.80
C GLY A 203 -8.97 2.64 -7.96
N TRP A 204 -9.51 1.41 -7.89
CA TRP A 204 -8.84 0.31 -7.17
C TRP A 204 -7.77 -0.41 -8.00
N LYS A 205 -7.95 -0.53 -9.32
CA LYS A 205 -7.03 -1.28 -10.21
C LYS A 205 -5.63 -0.68 -10.21
N ASP A 206 -5.57 0.65 -10.35
CA ASP A 206 -4.33 1.41 -10.44
C ASP A 206 -3.90 1.97 -9.08
N ALA A 207 -4.17 1.23 -8.00
CA ALA A 207 -3.86 1.65 -6.64
C ALA A 207 -2.39 2.08 -6.50
N ASP A 208 -1.45 1.50 -7.24
CA ASP A 208 -0.02 1.79 -7.13
C ASP A 208 0.56 2.69 -8.22
N SER A 209 -0.23 3.03 -9.25
CA SER A 209 0.27 3.64 -10.49
C SER A 209 1.01 4.95 -10.24
N GLY A 210 2.28 5.02 -10.67
CA GLY A 210 3.14 6.19 -10.51
C GLY A 210 3.79 6.37 -9.13
N TYR A 211 3.42 5.58 -8.13
CA TYR A 211 3.98 5.69 -6.77
C TYR A 211 4.93 4.54 -6.41
N LEU A 212 5.22 3.66 -7.37
CA LEU A 212 6.25 2.65 -7.23
C LEU A 212 7.49 3.03 -8.06
N PRO A 213 8.71 2.74 -7.58
CA PRO A 213 9.90 2.85 -8.41
C PRO A 213 9.78 2.00 -9.66
N LYS A 214 10.45 2.43 -10.74
CA LYS A 214 10.47 1.70 -12.00
C LYS A 214 10.86 0.23 -11.80
N ASN A 215 10.13 -0.68 -12.46
CA ASN A 215 10.28 -2.14 -12.37
C ASN A 215 9.92 -2.77 -11.01
N THR A 216 9.34 -2.02 -10.08
CA THR A 216 8.75 -2.62 -8.87
C THR A 216 7.43 -3.30 -9.25
N PRO A 217 7.21 -4.58 -8.88
CA PRO A 217 5.95 -5.25 -9.15
C PRO A 217 4.76 -4.53 -8.51
N SER A 218 3.63 -4.53 -9.20
CA SER A 218 2.36 -4.03 -8.66
C SER A 218 1.88 -4.92 -7.50
N MET A 219 1.07 -4.38 -6.60
CA MET A 219 0.45 -5.16 -5.52
C MET A 219 -0.35 -6.33 -6.04
N TRP A 220 -0.89 -6.26 -7.26
CA TRP A 220 -1.62 -7.37 -7.88
C TRP A 220 -0.72 -8.49 -8.40
N GLU A 221 0.58 -8.26 -8.50
CA GLU A 221 1.59 -9.25 -8.89
C GLU A 221 2.26 -9.89 -7.67
N TRP A 222 1.67 -9.74 -6.48
CA TRP A 222 2.23 -10.22 -5.22
C TRP A 222 2.62 -11.71 -5.20
N PRO A 223 1.87 -12.66 -5.82
CA PRO A 223 2.25 -14.08 -5.76
C PRO A 223 3.57 -14.31 -6.48
N ARG A 224 3.77 -13.63 -7.62
CA ARG A 224 5.01 -13.67 -8.41
C ARG A 224 6.14 -12.96 -7.69
N ALA A 225 5.88 -11.77 -7.15
CA ALA A 225 6.88 -10.94 -6.48
C ALA A 225 7.47 -11.64 -5.23
N LEU A 226 6.63 -12.37 -4.47
CA LEU A 226 7.04 -13.04 -3.24
C LEU A 226 7.36 -14.52 -3.43
N ARG A 227 7.23 -15.07 -4.66
CA ARG A 227 7.38 -16.50 -4.97
C ARG A 227 6.54 -17.37 -4.02
N ALA A 228 5.34 -16.89 -3.71
CA ALA A 228 4.50 -17.50 -2.70
C ALA A 228 3.95 -18.84 -3.21
N ALA A 229 4.37 -19.93 -2.60
CA ALA A 229 3.78 -21.24 -2.84
C ALA A 229 2.45 -21.35 -2.06
N PRO A 230 1.35 -21.81 -2.69
CA PRO A 230 0.11 -22.04 -1.98
C PRO A 230 0.30 -23.04 -0.82
N PRO A 231 -0.29 -22.80 0.36
CA PRO A 231 -0.25 -23.74 1.47
C PRO A 231 -0.89 -25.08 1.08
N THR A 232 -0.28 -26.16 1.54
CA THR A 232 -0.78 -27.53 1.34
C THR A 232 -0.72 -28.30 2.67
N PRO A 233 -1.86 -28.66 3.29
CA PRO A 233 -3.24 -28.45 2.83
C PRO A 233 -3.68 -26.97 2.86
N LYS A 234 -4.72 -26.63 2.09
CA LYS A 234 -5.30 -25.28 2.13
C LYS A 234 -6.14 -25.11 3.40
N PRO A 235 -5.92 -24.06 4.20
CA PRO A 235 -6.75 -23.75 5.35
C PRO A 235 -8.16 -23.31 4.91
N ALA A 236 -9.14 -23.47 5.80
CA ALA A 236 -10.51 -23.03 5.50
C ALA A 236 -10.58 -21.51 5.35
N ALA A 237 -11.29 -21.02 4.33
CA ALA A 237 -11.52 -19.59 4.15
C ALA A 237 -12.38 -19.00 5.27
N THR A 238 -12.12 -17.77 5.67
CA THR A 238 -12.96 -17.00 6.61
C THR A 238 -14.30 -16.62 5.98
N GLN A 239 -15.25 -16.22 6.82
CA GLN A 239 -16.58 -15.81 6.34
C GLN A 239 -16.54 -14.61 5.38
N PRO A 240 -15.79 -13.52 5.63
CA PRO A 240 -15.72 -12.39 4.70
C PRO A 240 -15.24 -12.79 3.31
N LEU A 241 -14.24 -13.68 3.20
CA LEU A 241 -13.78 -14.17 1.90
C LEU A 241 -14.90 -14.95 1.19
N ARG A 242 -15.58 -15.85 1.91
CA ARG A 242 -16.70 -16.62 1.34
C ARG A 242 -17.82 -15.70 0.87
N ASP A 243 -18.13 -14.65 1.63
CA ASP A 243 -19.16 -13.69 1.28
C ASP A 243 -18.83 -12.99 -0.05
N LEU A 244 -17.58 -12.54 -0.23
CA LEU A 244 -17.11 -11.97 -1.49
C LEU A 244 -17.26 -12.96 -2.66
N PHE A 245 -16.82 -14.21 -2.50
CA PHE A 245 -17.00 -15.26 -3.52
C PHE A 245 -18.46 -15.65 -3.74
N ASN A 246 -19.35 -15.34 -2.81
CA ASN A 246 -20.77 -15.65 -2.90
C ASN A 246 -21.61 -14.58 -3.59
N GLN A 247 -21.04 -13.40 -3.86
CA GLN A 247 -21.72 -12.33 -4.58
C GLN A 247 -22.07 -12.75 -6.00
N GLU A 248 -23.26 -12.35 -6.46
CA GLU A 248 -23.81 -12.77 -7.76
C GLU A 248 -22.89 -12.43 -8.93
N LEU A 249 -22.38 -11.19 -8.98
CA LEU A 249 -21.46 -10.75 -10.03
C LEU A 249 -20.14 -11.54 -10.01
N VAL A 250 -19.59 -11.84 -8.82
CA VAL A 250 -18.34 -12.60 -8.69
C VAL A 250 -18.54 -14.04 -9.13
N LYS A 251 -19.60 -14.71 -8.66
CA LYS A 251 -19.98 -16.07 -9.09
C LYS A 251 -20.15 -16.16 -10.60
N ALA A 252 -20.98 -15.29 -11.17
CA ALA A 252 -21.24 -15.29 -12.60
C ALA A 252 -19.94 -15.08 -13.41
N SER A 253 -19.06 -14.17 -12.96
CA SER A 253 -17.80 -13.89 -13.64
C SER A 253 -16.81 -15.06 -13.57
N LEU A 254 -16.73 -15.74 -12.42
CA LEU A 254 -15.85 -16.92 -12.26
C LEU A 254 -16.37 -18.14 -13.05
N GLU A 255 -17.67 -18.26 -13.27
CA GLU A 255 -18.27 -19.36 -14.05
C GLU A 255 -18.12 -19.17 -15.57
N VAL A 256 -18.34 -17.95 -16.06
CA VAL A 256 -18.39 -17.67 -17.51
C VAL A 256 -17.02 -17.21 -18.03
N GLY A 257 -16.20 -16.57 -17.20
CA GLY A 257 -14.92 -15.99 -17.58
C GLY A 257 -14.96 -14.47 -17.78
N PRO A 258 -13.81 -13.87 -18.11
CA PRO A 258 -13.60 -12.43 -18.02
C PRO A 258 -14.38 -11.66 -19.06
N GLY A 259 -15.10 -10.62 -18.62
CA GLY A 259 -15.86 -9.74 -19.52
C GLY A 259 -17.07 -10.39 -20.19
N LEU A 260 -17.34 -11.67 -19.94
CA LEU A 260 -18.44 -12.43 -20.55
C LEU A 260 -19.69 -12.46 -19.66
N ALA A 261 -19.50 -12.47 -18.34
CA ALA A 261 -20.59 -12.29 -17.40
C ALA A 261 -20.93 -10.80 -17.29
N VAL A 262 -22.17 -10.46 -17.67
CA VAL A 262 -22.73 -9.14 -17.46
C VAL A 262 -23.89 -9.28 -16.48
N HIS A 263 -23.74 -8.69 -15.30
CA HIS A 263 -24.81 -8.58 -14.31
C HIS A 263 -25.15 -7.10 -14.16
N ASP A 264 -26.40 -6.73 -14.44
CA ASP A 264 -26.87 -5.34 -14.47
C ASP A 264 -26.01 -4.39 -15.32
N GLY A 265 -25.52 -4.88 -16.47
CA GLY A 265 -24.65 -4.10 -17.36
C GLY A 265 -23.20 -3.94 -16.87
N ARG A 266 -22.82 -4.60 -15.77
CA ARG A 266 -21.46 -4.59 -15.22
C ARG A 266 -20.79 -5.94 -15.43
N SER A 267 -19.51 -5.90 -15.73
CA SER A 267 -18.64 -7.09 -15.78
C SER A 267 -17.48 -6.92 -14.82
N LEU A 268 -17.01 -8.04 -14.27
CA LEU A 268 -15.83 -8.03 -13.43
C LEU A 268 -14.57 -7.90 -14.30
N ASP A 269 -13.65 -7.07 -13.86
CA ASP A 269 -12.38 -6.84 -14.54
C ASP A 269 -11.49 -8.11 -14.51
N THR A 270 -10.69 -8.30 -15.56
CA THR A 270 -9.74 -9.43 -15.66
C THR A 270 -8.76 -9.46 -14.49
N LEU A 271 -8.32 -8.29 -14.02
CA LEU A 271 -7.42 -8.16 -12.87
C LEU A 271 -8.08 -8.64 -11.58
N ALA A 272 -9.34 -8.26 -11.34
CA ALA A 272 -10.09 -8.71 -10.17
C ALA A 272 -10.24 -10.23 -10.19
N MET A 273 -10.57 -10.82 -11.34
CA MET A 273 -10.67 -12.27 -11.44
C MET A 273 -9.34 -12.98 -11.19
N SER A 274 -8.24 -12.48 -11.76
CA SER A 274 -6.91 -13.04 -11.51
C SER A 274 -6.58 -13.00 -10.03
N ALA A 275 -6.79 -11.85 -9.38
CA ALA A 275 -6.55 -11.69 -7.95
C ALA A 275 -7.46 -12.61 -7.11
N LEU A 276 -8.73 -12.79 -7.48
CA LEU A 276 -9.61 -13.75 -6.82
C LEU A 276 -9.12 -15.20 -6.99
N HIS A 277 -8.67 -15.59 -8.18
CA HIS A 277 -8.07 -16.91 -8.38
C HIS A 277 -6.82 -17.11 -7.52
N ASP A 278 -5.97 -16.08 -7.42
CA ASP A 278 -4.79 -16.11 -6.54
C ASP A 278 -5.23 -16.29 -5.08
N LEU A 279 -6.23 -15.54 -4.59
CA LEU A 279 -6.75 -15.71 -3.23
C LEU A 279 -7.34 -17.11 -2.97
N ALA A 280 -8.10 -17.67 -3.92
CA ALA A 280 -8.64 -19.03 -3.85
C ALA A 280 -7.55 -20.12 -3.86
N SER A 281 -6.32 -19.77 -4.26
CA SER A 281 -5.18 -20.67 -4.14
C SER A 281 -4.69 -20.78 -2.69
N PHE A 282 -4.88 -19.76 -1.85
CA PHE A 282 -4.40 -19.72 -0.46
C PHE A 282 -5.40 -20.19 0.59
N ALA A 283 -6.70 -20.15 0.29
CA ALA A 283 -7.74 -20.63 1.21
C ALA A 283 -8.79 -21.50 0.50
N ASP A 284 -9.29 -22.51 1.20
CA ASP A 284 -10.38 -23.36 0.73
C ASP A 284 -11.74 -22.73 1.06
N ILE A 285 -12.36 -22.16 0.03
CA ILE A 285 -13.67 -21.49 0.09
C ILE A 285 -14.80 -22.49 0.41
N ARG A 286 -14.59 -23.78 0.14
CA ARG A 286 -15.61 -24.85 0.29
C ARG A 286 -15.43 -25.66 1.56
N ALA A 287 -14.25 -25.61 2.20
CA ALA A 287 -14.02 -26.30 3.47
C ALA A 287 -15.05 -25.85 4.52
N PRO A 288 -15.56 -26.72 5.39
CA PRO A 288 -16.39 -26.28 6.51
C PRO A 288 -15.59 -25.35 7.42
N LEU A 289 -16.21 -24.29 7.92
CA LEU A 289 -15.61 -23.51 9.00
C LEU A 289 -15.48 -24.42 10.23
N PRO A 290 -14.39 -24.32 11.02
CA PRO A 290 -14.34 -24.96 12.31
C PRO A 290 -15.55 -24.47 13.10
N SER A 291 -16.49 -25.37 13.38
CA SER A 291 -17.54 -25.11 14.36
C SER A 291 -16.80 -24.70 15.63
N GLY A 292 -17.06 -23.47 16.11
CA GLY A 292 -16.30 -22.82 17.17
C GLY A 292 -16.05 -23.73 18.38
N PRO A 293 -15.13 -23.36 19.28
CA PRO A 293 -14.73 -24.22 20.39
C PRO A 293 -15.98 -24.81 21.04
N PRO A 294 -16.06 -26.14 21.21
CA PRO A 294 -17.25 -26.79 21.74
C PRO A 294 -17.59 -26.04 23.01
N VAL A 295 -18.74 -25.37 23.03
CA VAL A 295 -19.22 -24.63 24.20
C VAL A 295 -19.06 -25.62 25.35
N PRO A 296 -18.16 -25.38 26.32
CA PRO A 296 -17.98 -26.31 27.41
C PRO A 296 -19.35 -26.45 28.02
N LEU A 297 -19.93 -27.65 27.91
CA LEU A 297 -21.19 -28.01 28.55
C LEU A 297 -20.99 -27.62 30.01
N SER A 298 -21.60 -26.49 30.40
CA SER A 298 -21.53 -26.03 31.77
C SER A 298 -22.01 -27.20 32.61
N PRO A 299 -21.19 -27.78 33.50
CA PRO A 299 -21.68 -28.82 34.36
C PRO A 299 -22.89 -28.27 35.12
N PRO A 300 -23.96 -29.06 35.30
CA PRO A 300 -25.13 -28.61 36.03
C PRO A 300 -24.68 -28.06 37.38
N ALA A 301 -25.14 -26.86 37.70
CA ALA A 301 -24.76 -26.09 38.87
C ALA A 301 -24.92 -26.95 40.14
N SER A 302 -23.80 -27.49 40.63
CA SER A 302 -23.72 -28.02 41.99
C SER A 302 -23.61 -26.81 42.91
N THR A 303 -24.74 -26.46 43.53
CA THR A 303 -24.85 -25.63 44.72
C THR A 303 -23.81 -26.09 45.75
N SER A 304 -22.70 -25.36 45.86
CA SER A 304 -21.74 -25.54 46.94
C SER A 304 -21.67 -24.24 47.73
N LEU A 305 -22.15 -24.35 48.97
CA LEU A 305 -22.42 -23.30 49.91
C LEU A 305 -21.45 -23.50 51.08
N MET A 306 -20.22 -22.98 50.98
CA MET A 306 -19.26 -22.70 52.06
C MET A 306 -18.20 -21.78 51.44
N GLY A 307 -17.85 -20.60 51.97
CA GLY A 307 -17.60 -20.29 53.36
C GLY A 307 -16.09 -20.24 53.57
N ALA A 308 -15.58 -19.03 53.85
CA ALA A 308 -14.34 -18.72 54.58
C ALA A 308 -13.12 -18.11 53.83
N LEU A 309 -12.83 -16.89 54.27
CA LEU A 309 -11.53 -16.37 54.76
C LEU A 309 -10.46 -15.91 53.75
N LEU A 310 -10.42 -14.58 53.60
CA LEU A 310 -9.26 -13.74 53.31
C LEU A 310 -8.03 -14.06 54.18
N PRO A 311 -6.83 -13.86 53.64
CA PRO A 311 -5.76 -13.21 54.39
C PRO A 311 -5.18 -11.96 53.66
N PRO A 312 -4.42 -11.12 54.39
CA PRO A 312 -4.25 -9.70 54.08
C PRO A 312 -3.05 -9.39 53.19
N ALA A 313 -3.10 -8.18 52.63
CA ALA A 313 -2.11 -7.53 51.80
C ALA A 313 -0.73 -7.35 52.47
N THR A 314 0.32 -7.57 51.68
CA THR A 314 1.68 -7.07 51.94
C THR A 314 2.02 -5.99 50.90
N PRO A 315 2.47 -4.79 51.32
CA PRO A 315 2.96 -3.77 50.41
C PRO A 315 4.47 -3.91 50.24
N SER A 316 4.93 -4.31 49.04
CA SER A 316 6.34 -4.14 48.66
C SER A 316 6.49 -2.82 47.93
N ALA A 317 7.05 -1.84 48.65
CA ALA A 317 7.58 -0.61 48.09
C ALA A 317 8.84 -0.95 47.26
N SER A 318 8.75 -0.76 45.95
CA SER A 318 9.89 -0.77 45.03
C SER A 318 10.06 0.65 44.52
N GLY A 319 11.15 1.30 44.95
CA GLY A 319 11.50 2.65 44.55
C GLY A 319 11.72 2.74 43.04
N TYR A 320 10.91 3.58 42.39
CA TYR A 320 11.19 4.10 41.06
C TYR A 320 11.84 5.48 41.24
N GLU A 321 13.10 5.57 40.85
CA GLU A 321 13.86 6.82 40.72
C GLU A 321 13.56 7.38 39.31
N PRO A 322 12.92 8.55 39.18
CA PRO A 322 12.67 9.13 37.86
C PRO A 322 13.97 9.75 37.30
N ALA A 323 14.28 9.38 36.06
CA ALA A 323 15.35 9.96 35.27
C ALA A 323 15.11 11.47 35.00
N PRO A 324 16.18 12.28 34.84
CA PRO A 324 16.06 13.73 34.72
C PRO A 324 15.34 14.14 33.43
N GLU A 325 14.35 15.02 33.60
CA GLU A 325 13.65 15.70 32.52
C GLU A 325 14.65 16.59 31.75
N HIS A 326 14.92 16.23 30.50
CA HIS A 326 15.57 17.12 29.56
C HIS A 326 14.53 18.08 28.98
N THR A 327 14.47 19.28 29.54
CA THR A 327 13.73 20.41 28.99
C THR A 327 14.40 20.85 27.69
N TYR A 328 13.82 20.51 26.54
CA TYR A 328 14.22 21.09 25.26
C TYR A 328 13.59 22.47 25.13
N GLU A 329 14.41 23.51 25.32
CA GLU A 329 14.05 24.89 25.07
C GLU A 329 13.90 25.09 23.56
N LEU A 330 12.66 25.07 23.07
CA LEU A 330 12.31 25.37 21.68
C LEU A 330 12.66 26.84 21.40
N THR A 331 13.78 27.05 20.73
CA THR A 331 14.15 28.34 20.16
C THR A 331 13.29 28.60 18.91
N PRO A 332 12.70 29.79 18.74
CA PRO A 332 11.89 30.09 17.58
C PRO A 332 12.75 30.11 16.32
N ALA A 333 12.26 29.43 15.27
CA ALA A 333 12.90 29.39 13.96
C ALA A 333 13.00 30.80 13.36
N PRO A 334 14.11 31.14 12.67
CA PRO A 334 14.26 32.44 12.01
C PRO A 334 13.25 32.58 10.87
N GLU A 335 12.50 33.67 10.88
CA GLU A 335 11.66 34.09 9.77
C GLU A 335 12.55 34.38 8.54
N LEU A 336 12.54 33.47 7.57
CA LEU A 336 13.11 33.74 6.26
C LEU A 336 12.06 34.48 5.43
N SER A 337 12.19 35.80 5.38
CA SER A 337 11.48 36.65 4.41
C SER A 337 11.92 36.26 2.99
N LEU A 338 11.02 35.62 2.24
CA LEU A 338 11.17 35.46 0.80
C LEU A 338 10.84 36.79 0.11
N THR A 339 11.82 37.69 0.05
CA THR A 339 11.76 38.84 -0.86
C THR A 339 12.10 38.35 -2.26
N SER A 340 11.07 38.24 -3.10
CA SER A 340 11.20 38.03 -4.54
C SER A 340 11.92 39.23 -5.17
N GLU A 341 13.11 39.02 -5.73
CA GLU A 341 13.74 40.00 -6.61
C GLU A 341 12.93 40.14 -7.92
N PRO A 342 12.68 41.36 -8.40
CA PRO A 342 12.04 41.58 -9.70
C PRO A 342 13.04 41.38 -10.84
N VAL A 343 12.61 40.62 -11.84
CA VAL A 343 13.28 40.43 -13.14
C VAL A 343 13.32 41.77 -13.90
N PRO A 344 14.44 42.17 -14.52
CA PRO A 344 14.49 43.38 -15.33
C PRO A 344 13.84 43.16 -16.70
N GLU A 345 12.87 44.00 -17.02
CA GLU A 345 12.30 44.17 -18.36
C GLU A 345 13.35 44.74 -19.33
N ALA A 346 13.57 44.06 -20.45
CA ALA A 346 14.29 44.59 -21.60
C ALA A 346 13.29 45.08 -22.66
N GLY A 347 13.55 46.28 -23.19
CA GLY A 347 12.71 47.08 -24.10
C GLY A 347 12.20 46.34 -25.33
N SER A 348 10.96 46.64 -25.76
CA SER A 348 10.63 47.77 -26.64
C SER A 348 11.38 47.71 -27.96
N ASP A 349 10.76 47.12 -28.97
CA ASP A 349 10.85 47.70 -30.30
C ASP A 349 9.58 47.51 -31.12
N SER A 350 9.46 48.42 -32.07
CA SER A 350 8.26 49.08 -32.57
C SER A 350 7.80 48.54 -33.93
N GLY A 351 6.49 48.56 -34.20
CA GLY A 351 5.98 48.30 -35.55
C GLY A 351 4.50 47.92 -35.63
N SER A 352 3.60 48.91 -35.69
CA SER A 352 2.26 48.75 -36.27
C SER A 352 2.32 48.96 -37.79
N PRO A 353 1.39 48.37 -38.56
CA PRO A 353 0.31 49.21 -39.10
C PRO A 353 -1.07 48.54 -39.20
N THR A 354 -2.06 49.29 -38.70
CA THR A 354 -3.43 49.56 -39.23
C THR A 354 -4.19 48.55 -40.12
N GLY A 355 -5.33 48.08 -39.56
CA GLY A 355 -6.69 48.18 -40.15
C GLY A 355 -7.30 46.91 -40.79
N PRO A 356 -8.63 46.85 -41.03
CA PRO A 356 -9.75 47.33 -40.21
C PRO A 356 -10.77 46.21 -39.84
N THR A 357 -11.65 46.59 -38.91
CA THR A 357 -12.96 46.03 -38.50
C THR A 357 -13.70 45.12 -39.47
N GLU A 358 -14.32 44.05 -38.94
CA GLU A 358 -15.78 43.81 -39.06
C GLU A 358 -16.26 42.52 -38.34
N SER A 359 -17.47 42.64 -37.79
CA SER A 359 -18.53 41.62 -37.69
C SER A 359 -18.71 40.77 -36.43
N GLU A 360 -19.83 41.10 -35.79
CA GLU A 360 -20.72 40.35 -34.92
C GLU A 360 -21.15 38.97 -35.47
N ALA A 361 -21.49 38.04 -34.55
CA ALA A 361 -22.61 37.08 -34.56
C ALA A 361 -22.22 35.88 -33.66
N TYR A 362 -22.81 35.64 -32.48
CA TYR A 362 -24.13 35.08 -32.17
C TYR A 362 -24.44 33.69 -32.76
N TYR A 363 -24.97 32.83 -31.88
CA TYR A 363 -25.54 31.47 -32.03
C TYR A 363 -24.59 30.28 -32.01
N ARG A 364 -24.95 29.07 -31.56
CA ARG A 364 -25.90 28.48 -30.59
C ARG A 364 -25.74 26.96 -30.80
N ASN A 365 -25.94 26.18 -29.73
CA ASN A 365 -26.09 24.72 -29.73
C ASN A 365 -26.91 24.14 -30.91
N SER A 366 -26.56 22.91 -31.32
CA SER A 366 -27.43 21.73 -31.55
C SER A 366 -26.56 20.58 -32.08
N HIS A 367 -26.46 19.46 -31.35
CA HIS A 367 -27.22 18.21 -31.52
C HIS A 367 -26.96 17.42 -32.82
N ASP A 368 -26.58 16.16 -32.59
CA ASP A 368 -26.90 14.93 -33.33
C ASP A 368 -26.88 14.94 -34.86
N VAL A 369 -25.93 14.19 -35.43
CA VAL A 369 -26.24 13.28 -36.56
C VAL A 369 -25.44 11.99 -36.42
N SER A 370 -26.18 10.90 -36.34
CA SER A 370 -25.75 9.52 -36.47
C SER A 370 -25.54 9.14 -37.94
N SER A 371 -24.70 8.12 -38.14
CA SER A 371 -24.78 7.10 -39.20
C SER A 371 -23.80 7.18 -40.38
N GLN A 372 -22.93 6.16 -40.38
CA GLN A 372 -22.53 5.28 -41.47
C GLN A 372 -21.79 5.87 -42.68
N LEU A 373 -20.59 5.34 -42.92
CA LEU A 373 -20.19 4.85 -44.24
C LEU A 373 -19.01 3.87 -44.12
N SER A 374 -19.27 2.63 -44.51
CA SER A 374 -18.30 1.58 -44.76
C SER A 374 -17.43 1.94 -45.96
N HIS A 375 -16.11 1.83 -45.86
CA HIS A 375 -15.27 1.51 -47.02
C HIS A 375 -14.05 0.67 -46.61
N SER A 376 -14.05 -0.54 -47.16
CA SER A 376 -12.92 -1.45 -47.33
C SER A 376 -11.80 -0.79 -48.12
N SER A 377 -10.54 -0.92 -47.67
CA SER A 377 -9.41 -1.18 -48.59
C SER A 377 -8.09 -1.49 -47.86
N SER A 378 -7.39 -2.46 -48.44
CA SER A 378 -5.94 -2.59 -48.52
C SER A 378 -5.17 -3.12 -47.31
N ALA A 379 -4.95 -4.43 -47.36
CA ALA A 379 -3.74 -5.07 -46.86
C ALA A 379 -2.49 -4.36 -47.41
N LYS A 380 -1.54 -4.08 -46.52
CA LYS A 380 -0.13 -3.92 -46.83
C LYS A 380 0.68 -4.52 -45.70
N ASP A 381 1.55 -5.43 -46.10
CA ASP A 381 2.69 -5.94 -45.37
C ASP A 381 3.50 -4.79 -44.75
N GLU A 382 3.72 -4.84 -43.44
CA GLU A 382 4.96 -4.32 -42.84
C GLU A 382 5.43 -5.26 -41.72
N SER A 383 6.59 -5.83 -42.00
CA SER A 383 7.50 -6.59 -41.17
C SER A 383 7.66 -6.01 -39.75
N GLY A 384 7.21 -6.76 -38.74
CA GLY A 384 7.49 -6.46 -37.34
C GLY A 384 8.91 -6.87 -36.93
N PRO A 385 9.63 -6.09 -36.12
CA PRO A 385 10.95 -6.44 -35.65
C PRO A 385 10.90 -7.44 -34.49
N LEU A 386 11.96 -8.25 -34.45
CA LEU A 386 12.21 -9.41 -33.63
C LEU A 386 12.13 -9.15 -32.12
N LEU A 387 11.55 -10.15 -31.45
CA LEU A 387 11.46 -10.34 -30.02
C LEU A 387 12.84 -10.26 -29.34
N ASN A 388 12.94 -9.42 -28.30
CA ASN A 388 14.05 -9.36 -27.37
C ASN A 388 13.96 -10.56 -26.39
N ALA A 389 14.42 -11.73 -26.83
CA ALA A 389 14.45 -12.98 -26.07
C ALA A 389 15.77 -13.20 -25.30
N SER A 390 16.36 -12.14 -24.71
CA SER A 390 17.70 -12.20 -24.13
C SER A 390 17.79 -11.92 -22.63
N ARG A 391 16.69 -11.96 -21.86
CA ARG A 391 16.76 -11.68 -20.40
C ARG A 391 16.12 -12.71 -19.47
N GLU A 392 15.45 -13.74 -19.98
CA GLU A 392 14.97 -14.86 -19.16
C GLU A 392 16.06 -15.86 -18.76
N LYS A 393 17.23 -15.84 -19.43
CA LYS A 393 18.34 -16.77 -19.12
C LYS A 393 19.25 -16.34 -17.96
N GLU A 394 19.13 -15.11 -17.46
CA GLU A 394 20.00 -14.63 -16.39
C GLU A 394 19.51 -15.10 -15.00
N TRP A 395 18.20 -15.36 -14.84
CA TRP A 395 17.62 -15.86 -13.59
C TRP A 395 17.73 -17.39 -13.45
N GLU A 396 17.66 -18.16 -14.54
CA GLU A 396 17.89 -19.62 -14.50
C GLU A 396 19.36 -20.01 -14.24
N GLY A 397 20.31 -19.13 -14.53
CA GLY A 397 21.75 -19.36 -14.31
C GLY A 397 22.17 -19.35 -12.84
N GLN A 398 21.48 -18.57 -12.00
CA GLN A 398 21.78 -18.44 -10.58
C GLN A 398 21.26 -19.63 -9.76
N ASP A 399 20.16 -20.25 -10.19
CA ASP A 399 19.56 -21.42 -9.51
C ASP A 399 20.38 -22.70 -9.68
N ARG A 400 21.12 -22.87 -10.78
CA ARG A 400 22.04 -24.01 -10.95
C ARG A 400 23.29 -23.93 -10.07
N ALA A 401 23.71 -22.72 -9.70
CA ALA A 401 24.87 -22.54 -8.82
C ALA A 401 24.53 -22.83 -7.36
N HIS A 402 23.33 -22.45 -6.89
CA HIS A 402 22.91 -22.71 -5.50
C HIS A 402 22.51 -24.17 -5.25
N MET A 403 21.88 -24.86 -6.21
CA MET A 403 21.55 -26.28 -6.03
C MET A 403 22.76 -27.23 -6.04
N ARG A 404 23.91 -26.83 -6.61
CA ARG A 404 25.14 -27.65 -6.56
C ARG A 404 25.92 -27.53 -5.26
N ALA A 405 25.73 -26.46 -4.50
CA ALA A 405 26.46 -26.25 -3.24
C ALA A 405 25.92 -27.09 -2.07
N HIS A 406 24.68 -27.59 -2.15
CA HIS A 406 24.04 -28.38 -1.09
C HIS A 406 24.04 -29.90 -1.32
N ALA A 407 24.58 -30.39 -2.44
CA ALA A 407 24.67 -31.82 -2.75
C ALA A 407 26.07 -32.41 -2.51
N SER A 408 26.95 -31.71 -1.80
CA SER A 408 28.29 -32.18 -1.43
C SER A 408 28.64 -31.67 -0.03
N GLY A 409 27.98 -32.26 0.97
CA GLY A 409 28.22 -32.05 2.39
C GLY A 409 27.76 -33.28 3.16
#